data_AF-A0A444XAY9-F1
#
_entry.id   AF-A0A444XAY9-F1
#
_cell.length_a   1.000
_cell.length_b   1.000
_cell.length_c   1.000
_cell.angle_alpha   90.00
_cell.angle_beta   90.00
_cell.angle_gamma   90.00
#
_symmetry.space_group_name_H-M   'P 1'
#
loop_
_entity.id
_entity.type
_entity.pdbx_description
1 polymer ?
#
loop_
_entity_poly.entity_id
_entity_poly.type
_entity_poly.pdbx_seq_one_letter_code
_entity_poly.pdbx_strand_id
1 'polypeptide(L)'
;MMSEVKKAIVRELGFGGLMHIPPMNVPQKLLNELANSFNLDKNKLDTSHGSFKIKPKTIGAALGLNASGDLFPNKVSFKDLSEENKVIFRRFQGKTLKNLTDEMMNIGVGNDQDHLMFKRIFILYIQMAFLLPTTINKVSPIHLAPIFRMDNITEGNWSAHVLNFIIKDITNYRLKKKN
;
A
#
# COMPACT_ATOMS: atom_id res chain seq x y z
N MET A 1 17.92 8.97 10.31
CA MET A 1 17.93 7.83 9.36
C MET A 1 17.29 6.63 10.04
N MET A 2 16.64 5.72 9.30
CA MET A 2 16.03 4.51 9.89
C MET A 2 17.09 3.61 10.51
N SER A 3 16.90 3.12 11.74
CA SER A 3 17.84 2.22 12.41
C SER A 3 17.83 0.81 11.79
N GLU A 4 18.91 0.04 11.99
CA GLU A 4 19.00 -1.33 11.46
C GLU A 4 17.92 -2.27 12.03
N VAL A 5 17.56 -2.11 13.31
CA VAL A 5 16.46 -2.86 13.94
C VAL A 5 15.15 -2.60 13.22
N LYS A 6 14.81 -1.33 12.94
CA LYS A 6 13.61 -0.97 12.20
C LYS A 6 13.63 -1.51 10.77
N LYS A 7 14.79 -1.52 10.11
CA LYS A 7 14.95 -2.13 8.78
C LYS A 7 14.76 -3.65 8.80
N ALA A 8 15.23 -4.34 9.85
CA ALA A 8 15.00 -5.77 10.01
C ALA A 8 13.49 -6.07 10.11
N ILE A 9 12.75 -5.29 10.90
CA ILE A 9 11.29 -5.40 11.01
C ILE A 9 10.60 -5.22 9.65
N VAL A 10 11.04 -4.26 8.84
CA VAL A 10 10.50 -4.04 7.49
C VAL A 10 10.72 -5.27 6.59
N ARG A 11 11.86 -5.95 6.71
CA ARG A 11 12.15 -7.19 5.97
C ARG A 11 11.28 -8.34 6.46
N GLU A 12 11.11 -8.48 7.77
CA GLU A 12 10.22 -9.49 8.38
C GLU A 12 8.76 -9.32 7.92
N LEU A 13 8.31 -8.08 7.73
CA LEU A 13 6.98 -7.78 7.18
C LEU A 13 6.84 -8.14 5.68
N GLY A 14 7.89 -8.62 5.02
CA GLY A 14 7.87 -8.98 3.60
C GLY A 14 8.07 -7.78 2.65
N PHE A 15 8.49 -6.62 3.16
CA PHE A 15 8.73 -5.41 2.37
C PHE A 15 10.21 -5.13 2.11
N GLY A 16 11.08 -6.13 2.32
CA GLY A 16 12.52 -5.99 2.09
C GLY A 16 12.87 -5.59 0.66
N GLY A 17 12.10 -6.07 -0.33
CA GLY A 17 12.29 -5.72 -1.75
C GLY A 17 12.14 -4.22 -2.04
N LEU A 18 11.23 -3.54 -1.34
CA LEU A 18 10.98 -2.11 -1.53
C LEU A 18 12.17 -1.24 -1.12
N MET A 19 13.03 -1.72 -0.21
CA MET A 19 14.22 -0.98 0.23
C MET A 19 15.28 -0.83 -0.86
N HIS A 20 15.21 -1.63 -1.92
CA HIS A 20 16.14 -1.60 -3.04
C HIS A 20 15.64 -0.74 -4.21
N ILE A 21 14.39 -0.27 -4.14
CA ILE A 21 13.81 0.59 -5.17
C ILE A 21 14.38 2.00 -5.00
N PRO A 22 15.11 2.54 -5.98
CA PRO A 22 15.61 3.90 -5.90
C PRO A 22 14.45 4.90 -5.95
N PRO A 23 14.63 6.13 -5.45
CA PRO A 23 13.69 7.22 -5.71
C PRO A 23 13.48 7.38 -7.22
N MET A 24 12.23 7.34 -7.67
CA MET A 24 11.87 7.47 -9.09
C MET A 24 10.97 8.69 -9.28
N ASN A 25 11.30 9.51 -10.26
CA ASN A 25 10.44 10.58 -10.75
C ASN A 25 9.77 10.09 -12.04
N VAL A 26 8.48 9.79 -11.98
CA VAL A 26 7.72 9.37 -13.16
C VAL A 26 6.99 10.58 -13.75
N PRO A 27 7.31 11.01 -14.98
CA PRO A 27 6.63 12.15 -15.59
C PRO A 27 5.12 11.91 -15.71
N GLN A 28 4.31 12.93 -15.41
CA GLN A 28 2.85 12.83 -15.50
C GLN A 28 2.38 12.40 -16.90
N LYS A 29 3.09 12.83 -17.95
CA LYS A 29 2.80 12.42 -19.34
C LYS A 29 2.89 10.90 -19.50
N LEU A 30 3.93 10.28 -18.95
CA LEU A 30 4.13 8.83 -19.00
C LEU A 30 3.04 8.10 -18.20
N LEU A 31 2.68 8.60 -17.01
CA LEU A 31 1.56 8.02 -16.23
C LEU A 31 0.24 8.05 -17.01
N ASN A 32 -0.04 9.15 -17.71
CA ASN A 32 -1.23 9.27 -18.54
C ASN A 32 -1.18 8.29 -19.74
N GLU A 33 -0.03 8.15 -20.39
CA GLU A 33 0.15 7.19 -21.49
C GLU A 33 -0.06 5.75 -21.03
N LEU A 34 0.51 5.37 -19.88
CA LEU A 34 0.31 4.05 -19.27
C LEU A 34 -1.16 3.81 -18.92
N ALA A 35 -1.83 4.78 -18.29
CA ALA A 35 -3.24 4.68 -17.94
C ALA A 35 -4.15 4.56 -19.17
N ASN A 36 -3.82 5.24 -20.28
CA ASN A 36 -4.56 5.14 -21.53
C ASN A 36 -4.29 3.83 -22.28
N SER A 37 -3.10 3.25 -22.12
CA SER A 37 -2.71 2.00 -22.80
C SER A 37 -3.08 0.73 -22.02
N PHE A 38 -3.65 0.86 -20.82
CA PHE A 38 -4.10 -0.28 -20.02
C PHE A 38 -5.46 -0.83 -20.46
N ASN A 39 -5.53 -2.08 -20.89
CA ASN A 39 -6.78 -2.78 -21.17
C ASN A 39 -7.39 -3.33 -19.87
N LEU A 40 -8.48 -2.71 -19.40
CA LEU A 40 -9.18 -3.09 -18.16
C LEU A 40 -9.82 -4.48 -18.23
N ASP A 41 -10.38 -4.87 -19.38
CA ASP A 41 -11.08 -6.15 -19.52
C ASP A 41 -10.11 -7.34 -19.46
N LYS A 42 -8.91 -7.15 -20.01
CA LYS A 42 -7.89 -8.21 -20.12
C LYS A 42 -6.81 -8.12 -19.03
N ASN A 43 -6.80 -7.05 -18.23
CA ASN A 43 -5.71 -6.65 -17.35
C ASN A 43 -4.36 -6.70 -18.08
N LYS A 44 -4.30 -6.07 -19.26
CA LYS A 44 -3.09 -6.00 -20.10
C LYS A 44 -2.61 -4.57 -20.23
N LEU A 45 -1.30 -4.38 -20.25
CA LEU A 45 -0.70 -3.12 -20.64
C LEU A 45 -0.21 -3.27 -22.09
N ASP A 46 -0.77 -2.48 -22.99
CA ASP A 46 -0.38 -2.44 -24.39
C ASP A 46 0.73 -1.39 -24.56
N THR A 47 1.80 -1.75 -25.26
CA THR A 47 2.93 -0.86 -25.54
C THR A 47 3.34 -0.98 -27.00
N SER A 48 4.20 -0.08 -27.48
CA SER A 48 4.81 -0.17 -28.82
C SER A 48 5.55 -1.48 -29.06
N HIS A 49 5.98 -2.16 -28.00
CA HIS A 49 6.77 -3.40 -28.06
C HIS A 49 5.93 -4.66 -27.81
N GLY A 50 4.61 -4.53 -27.66
CA GLY A 50 3.69 -5.64 -27.43
C GLY A 50 2.80 -5.45 -26.19
N SER A 51 2.03 -6.48 -25.88
CA SER A 51 1.08 -6.49 -24.75
C SER A 51 1.53 -7.47 -23.67
N PHE A 52 1.50 -7.04 -22.41
CA PHE A 52 1.79 -7.92 -21.28
C PHE A 52 0.67 -7.91 -20.26
N LYS A 53 0.31 -9.10 -19.77
CA LYS A 53 -0.76 -9.28 -18.79
C LYS A 53 -0.24 -8.97 -17.40
N ILE A 54 -0.85 -8.00 -16.73
CA ILE A 54 -0.56 -7.66 -15.34
C ILE A 54 -1.36 -8.61 -14.45
N LYS A 55 -0.65 -9.38 -13.64
CA LYS A 55 -1.19 -10.26 -12.60
C LYS A 55 -0.59 -9.89 -11.25
N PRO A 56 -1.17 -10.32 -10.11
CA PRO A 56 -0.53 -10.15 -8.81
C PRO A 56 0.92 -10.66 -8.80
N LYS A 57 1.19 -11.83 -9.40
CA LYS A 57 2.57 -12.34 -9.53
C LYS A 57 3.53 -11.40 -10.25
N THR A 58 3.06 -10.65 -11.25
CA THR A 58 3.86 -9.65 -11.98
C THR A 58 4.24 -8.50 -11.04
N ILE A 59 3.27 -7.99 -10.28
CA ILE A 59 3.49 -6.92 -9.29
C ILE A 59 4.42 -7.40 -8.17
N GLY A 60 4.20 -8.62 -7.68
CA GLY A 60 5.02 -9.23 -6.63
C GLY A 60 6.48 -9.40 -7.06
N ALA A 61 6.72 -9.88 -8.28
CA ALA A 61 8.07 -9.99 -8.82
C ALA A 61 8.74 -8.62 -9.01
N ALA A 62 8.00 -7.60 -9.43
CA ALA A 62 8.55 -6.27 -9.67
C ALA A 62 8.85 -5.50 -8.38
N LEU A 63 8.01 -5.65 -7.35
CA LEU A 63 8.09 -4.88 -6.10
C LEU A 63 8.64 -5.70 -4.91
N GLY A 64 8.87 -7.00 -5.09
CA GLY A 64 9.22 -7.91 -3.99
C GLY A 64 8.09 -8.09 -2.98
N LEU A 65 6.84 -8.11 -3.43
CA LEU A 65 5.65 -8.26 -2.59
C LEU A 65 5.07 -9.68 -2.66
N ASN A 66 4.45 -10.13 -1.57
CA ASN A 66 3.69 -11.37 -1.58
C ASN A 66 2.52 -11.30 -2.58
N ALA A 67 2.36 -12.35 -3.38
CA ALA A 67 1.32 -12.48 -4.41
C ALA A 67 0.34 -13.64 -4.14
N SER A 68 0.46 -14.27 -2.97
CA SER A 68 -0.33 -15.40 -2.50
C SER A 68 -1.17 -15.02 -1.28
N GLY A 69 -2.05 -15.92 -0.83
CA GLY A 69 -2.92 -15.71 0.31
C GLY A 69 -4.16 -14.87 0.01
N ASP A 70 -4.85 -14.48 1.07
CA ASP A 70 -6.16 -13.83 0.99
C ASP A 70 -6.04 -12.35 0.62
N LEU A 71 -7.11 -11.83 -0.01
CA LEU A 71 -7.26 -10.42 -0.27
C LEU A 71 -7.58 -9.65 1.01
N PHE A 72 -7.02 -8.45 1.14
CA PHE A 72 -7.45 -7.53 2.18
C PHE A 72 -8.88 -7.04 1.94
N PRO A 73 -9.68 -6.84 3.00
CA PRO A 73 -11.00 -6.22 2.86
C PRO A 73 -10.89 -4.84 2.20
N ASN A 74 -11.75 -4.56 1.22
CA ASN A 74 -11.79 -3.26 0.55
C ASN A 74 -12.26 -2.12 1.46
N LYS A 75 -13.01 -2.46 2.52
CA LYS A 75 -13.57 -1.51 3.48
C LYS A 75 -13.58 -2.13 4.87
N VAL A 76 -13.30 -1.29 5.86
CA VAL A 76 -13.52 -1.60 7.27
C VAL A 76 -14.68 -0.76 7.77
N SER A 77 -15.66 -1.40 8.40
CA SER A 77 -16.76 -0.72 9.07
C SER A 77 -16.37 -0.47 10.53
N PHE A 78 -16.45 0.78 10.97
CA PHE A 78 -16.13 1.14 12.36
C PHE A 78 -17.02 0.41 13.38
N LYS A 79 -18.28 0.12 13.00
CA LYS A 79 -19.23 -0.59 13.86
C LYS A 79 -18.81 -2.03 14.14
N ASP A 80 -18.12 -2.64 13.17
CA ASP A 80 -17.75 -4.06 13.20
C ASP A 80 -16.34 -4.26 13.80
N LEU A 81 -15.67 -3.19 14.22
CA LEU A 81 -14.38 -3.26 14.90
C LEU A 81 -14.53 -3.64 16.38
N SER A 82 -13.58 -4.43 16.88
CA SER A 82 -13.37 -4.59 18.33
C SER A 82 -13.06 -3.24 19.00
N GLU A 83 -13.31 -3.13 20.31
CA GLU A 83 -13.02 -1.89 21.05
C GLU A 83 -11.53 -1.49 20.96
N GLU A 84 -10.64 -2.47 20.99
CA GLU A 84 -9.20 -2.26 20.76
C GLU A 84 -8.94 -1.65 19.37
N ASN A 85 -9.49 -2.25 18.32
CA ASN A 85 -9.32 -1.74 16.96
C ASN A 85 -9.98 -0.37 16.75
N LYS A 86 -11.04 -0.03 17.50
CA LYS A 86 -11.62 1.33 17.49
C LYS A 86 -10.67 2.36 18.09
N VAL A 87 -9.89 2.01 19.13
CA VAL A 87 -8.83 2.89 19.67
C VAL A 87 -7.76 3.16 18.60
N ILE A 88 -7.30 2.11 17.93
CA ILE A 88 -6.32 2.23 16.83
C ILE A 88 -6.88 3.05 15.66
N PHE A 89 -8.13 2.80 15.28
CA PHE A 89 -8.82 3.58 14.23
C PHE A 89 -8.79 5.07 14.57
N ARG A 90 -9.20 5.44 15.79
CA ARG A 90 -9.23 6.84 16.25
C ARG A 90 -7.84 7.47 16.28
N ARG A 91 -6.80 6.72 16.66
CA ARG A 91 -5.40 7.20 16.68
C ARG A 91 -4.92 7.63 15.29
N PHE A 92 -5.27 6.87 14.25
CA PHE A 92 -4.81 7.13 12.89
C PHE A 92 -5.76 7.98 12.05
N GLN A 93 -6.97 8.21 12.53
CA GLN A 93 -7.93 9.08 11.87
C GLN A 93 -7.36 10.50 11.72
N GLY A 94 -7.36 11.01 10.47
CA GLY A 94 -6.89 12.36 10.17
C GLY A 94 -5.38 12.56 10.19
N LYS A 95 -4.59 11.54 10.55
CA LYS A 95 -3.12 11.59 10.46
C LYS A 95 -2.68 11.79 9.02
N THR A 96 -1.67 12.61 8.83
CA THR A 96 -1.07 12.86 7.51
C THR A 96 0.13 11.96 7.26
N LEU A 97 0.58 11.87 6.00
CA LEU A 97 1.83 11.19 5.67
C LEU A 97 3.02 11.74 6.48
N LYS A 98 3.08 13.07 6.69
CA LYS A 98 4.10 13.69 7.54
C LYS A 98 4.02 13.19 8.98
N ASN A 99 2.80 13.14 9.56
CA ASN A 99 2.64 12.63 10.91
C ASN A 99 3.12 11.17 11.03
N LEU A 100 2.82 10.33 10.04
CA LEU A 100 3.28 8.94 10.01
C LEU A 100 4.81 8.86 9.90
N THR A 101 5.42 9.66 9.03
CA THR A 101 6.89 9.72 8.89
C THR A 101 7.55 10.11 10.22
N ASP A 102 7.10 11.19 10.84
CA ASP A 102 7.66 11.68 12.10
C ASP A 102 7.51 10.62 13.22
N GLU A 103 6.31 10.02 13.34
CA GLU A 103 6.03 8.99 14.35
C GLU A 103 6.84 7.71 14.11
N MET A 104 6.95 7.27 12.85
CA MET A 104 7.76 6.11 12.44
C MET A 104 9.24 6.29 12.82
N MET A 105 9.76 7.51 12.68
CA MET A 105 11.16 7.82 13.01
C MET A 105 11.39 7.84 14.52
N ASN A 106 10.44 8.41 15.28
CA ASN A 106 10.60 8.68 16.71
C ASN A 106 10.22 7.49 17.61
N ILE A 107 9.32 6.61 17.17
CA ILE A 107 8.86 5.48 18.01
C ILE A 107 10.02 4.52 18.33
N GLY A 108 10.08 4.04 19.56
CA GLY A 108 10.99 2.97 19.96
C GLY A 108 10.60 1.63 19.34
N VAL A 109 11.47 0.62 19.48
CA VAL A 109 11.18 -0.77 19.12
C VAL A 109 11.72 -1.74 20.18
N GLY A 110 11.88 -1.25 21.42
CA GLY A 110 12.47 -2.02 22.53
C GLY A 110 11.47 -2.85 23.33
N ASN A 111 10.16 -2.65 23.10
CA ASN A 111 9.09 -3.42 23.73
C ASN A 111 8.06 -3.84 22.67
N ASP A 112 7.25 -4.85 23.00
CA ASP A 112 6.32 -5.47 22.05
C ASP A 112 5.22 -4.52 21.57
N GLN A 113 4.74 -3.62 22.44
CA GLN A 113 3.68 -2.68 22.11
C GLN A 113 4.16 -1.64 21.08
N ASP A 114 5.31 -1.03 21.32
CA ASP A 114 5.92 -0.08 20.39
C ASP A 114 6.37 -0.75 19.11
N HIS A 115 6.86 -1.99 19.19
CA HIS A 115 7.21 -2.80 18.03
C HIS A 115 5.96 -3.06 17.15
N LEU A 116 4.84 -3.49 17.73
CA LEU A 116 3.59 -3.68 16.99
C LEU A 116 3.07 -2.36 16.41
N MET A 117 3.16 -1.27 17.16
CA MET A 117 2.74 0.04 16.70
C MET A 117 3.61 0.56 15.55
N PHE A 118 4.93 0.35 15.61
CA PHE A 118 5.84 0.64 14.51
C PHE A 118 5.43 -0.11 13.24
N LYS A 119 5.12 -1.42 13.35
CA LYS A 119 4.64 -2.21 12.21
C LYS A 119 3.38 -1.60 11.58
N ARG A 120 2.40 -1.21 12.40
CA ARG A 120 1.16 -0.55 11.92
C ARG A 120 1.44 0.80 11.24
N ILE A 121 2.28 1.64 11.85
CA ILE A 121 2.67 2.95 11.27
C ILE A 121 3.39 2.75 9.94
N PHE A 122 4.34 1.82 9.87
CA PHE A 122 5.07 1.51 8.65
C PHE A 122 4.13 1.05 7.52
N ILE A 123 3.17 0.16 7.83
CA ILE A 123 2.18 -0.30 6.85
C ILE A 123 1.31 0.86 6.33
N LEU A 124 0.85 1.76 7.21
CA LEU A 124 0.12 2.95 6.75
C LEU A 124 0.99 3.85 5.88
N TYR A 125 2.23 4.08 6.31
CA TYR A 125 3.19 4.92 5.60
C TYR A 125 3.46 4.38 4.20
N ILE A 126 3.80 3.10 4.05
CA ILE A 126 4.18 2.54 2.75
C ILE A 126 2.99 2.48 1.79
N GLN A 127 1.79 2.24 2.30
CA GLN A 127 0.57 2.34 1.51
C GLN A 127 0.35 3.76 1.00
N MET A 128 0.42 4.77 1.87
CA MET A 128 0.19 6.15 1.48
C MET A 128 1.29 6.73 0.57
N ALA A 129 2.54 6.37 0.83
CA ALA A 129 3.68 6.92 0.12
C ALA A 129 3.90 6.28 -1.26
N PHE A 130 3.56 5.00 -1.41
CA PHE A 130 4.04 4.23 -2.54
C PHE A 130 3.03 3.24 -3.13
N LEU A 131 2.38 2.40 -2.31
CA LEU A 131 1.58 1.28 -2.84
C LEU A 131 0.16 1.69 -3.28
N LEU A 132 -0.49 2.57 -2.51
CA LEU A 132 -1.83 3.09 -2.75
C LEU A 132 -1.85 4.63 -2.60
N PRO A 133 -0.99 5.35 -3.34
CA PRO A 133 -0.88 6.79 -3.17
C PRO A 133 -2.18 7.47 -3.58
N THR A 134 -2.67 8.37 -2.73
CA THR A 134 -3.86 9.19 -3.02
C THR A 134 -3.51 10.67 -2.99
N THR A 135 -4.31 11.49 -3.67
CA THR A 135 -4.14 12.96 -3.63
C THR A 135 -4.44 13.55 -2.26
N ILE A 136 -5.20 12.83 -1.42
CA ILE A 136 -5.49 13.22 -0.05
C ILE A 136 -4.28 12.84 0.81
N ASN A 137 -3.67 13.82 1.45
CA ASN A 137 -2.49 13.60 2.30
C ASN A 137 -2.78 12.98 3.67
N LYS A 138 -4.02 12.50 3.90
CA LYS A 138 -4.52 11.92 5.16
C LYS A 138 -4.80 10.43 5.01
N VAL A 139 -4.68 9.69 6.12
CA VAL A 139 -5.06 8.27 6.18
C VAL A 139 -6.52 8.11 5.73
N SER A 140 -6.73 7.26 4.73
CA SER A 140 -8.02 6.92 4.14
C SER A 140 -8.45 5.52 4.60
N PRO A 141 -9.76 5.19 4.60
CA PRO A 141 -10.24 3.86 4.95
C PRO A 141 -9.58 2.71 4.17
N ILE A 142 -9.11 2.95 2.95
CA ILE A 142 -8.41 1.94 2.15
C ILE A 142 -7.08 1.49 2.78
N HIS A 143 -6.41 2.37 3.54
CA HIS A 143 -5.14 2.05 4.21
C HIS A 143 -5.35 1.31 5.54
N LEU A 144 -6.55 1.36 6.12
CA LEU A 144 -6.80 0.88 7.48
C LEU A 144 -7.05 -0.63 7.57
N ALA A 145 -7.51 -1.28 6.50
CA ALA A 145 -7.84 -2.70 6.56
C ALA A 145 -6.65 -3.60 6.97
N PRO A 146 -5.43 -3.41 6.43
CA PRO A 146 -4.31 -4.29 6.76
C PRO A 146 -3.84 -4.14 8.22
N ILE A 147 -3.89 -2.95 8.81
CA ILE A 147 -3.40 -2.73 10.18
C ILE A 147 -4.25 -3.37 11.27
N PHE A 148 -5.43 -3.92 10.93
CA PHE A 148 -6.26 -4.70 11.84
C PHE A 148 -6.06 -6.21 11.69
N ARG A 149 -5.22 -6.64 10.75
CA ARG A 149 -4.88 -8.05 10.50
C ARG A 149 -3.37 -8.27 10.68
N MET A 150 -2.85 -7.86 11.83
CA MET A 150 -1.40 -7.89 12.08
C MET A 150 -0.85 -9.31 12.22
N ASP A 151 -1.65 -10.25 12.69
CA ASP A 151 -1.22 -11.64 12.96
C ASP A 151 -0.84 -12.40 11.69
N ASN A 152 -1.48 -12.10 10.56
CA ASN A 152 -1.24 -12.73 9.25
C ASN A 152 -0.90 -11.72 8.15
N ILE A 153 -0.34 -10.57 8.54
CA ILE A 153 -0.10 -9.44 7.64
C ILE A 153 0.87 -9.79 6.49
N THR A 154 1.82 -10.68 6.74
CA THR A 154 2.81 -11.16 5.78
C THR A 154 2.23 -12.16 4.77
N GLU A 155 1.18 -12.87 5.16
CA GLU A 155 0.48 -13.86 4.33
C GLU A 155 -0.50 -13.22 3.34
N GLY A 156 -0.90 -11.97 3.59
CA GLY A 156 -1.84 -11.26 2.75
C GLY A 156 -1.30 -10.99 1.34
N ASN A 157 -2.22 -11.01 0.36
CA ASN A 157 -1.89 -10.81 -1.05
C ASN A 157 -1.69 -9.32 -1.38
N TRP A 158 -0.57 -8.76 -0.93
CA TRP A 158 -0.17 -7.37 -1.16
C TRP A 158 -0.14 -7.00 -2.64
N SER A 159 0.31 -7.91 -3.49
CA SER A 159 0.39 -7.67 -4.92
C SER A 159 -0.99 -7.53 -5.57
N ALA A 160 -1.97 -8.34 -5.15
CA ALA A 160 -3.34 -8.21 -5.61
C ALA A 160 -4.00 -6.95 -5.05
N HIS A 161 -3.66 -6.55 -3.82
CA HIS A 161 -4.14 -5.30 -3.23
C HIS A 161 -3.72 -4.08 -4.04
N VAL A 162 -2.44 -4.00 -4.44
CA VAL A 162 -1.93 -2.95 -5.33
C VAL A 162 -2.57 -3.02 -6.71
N LEU A 163 -2.68 -4.21 -7.30
CA LEU A 163 -3.29 -4.36 -8.63
C LEU A 163 -4.75 -3.90 -8.65
N ASN A 164 -5.55 -4.29 -7.64
CA ASN A 164 -6.94 -3.87 -7.52
C ASN A 164 -7.06 -2.36 -7.38
N PHE A 165 -6.15 -1.72 -6.64
CA PHE A 165 -6.07 -0.26 -6.53
C PHE A 165 -5.81 0.39 -7.90
N ILE A 166 -4.80 -0.07 -8.64
CA ILE A 166 -4.45 0.43 -9.98
C ILE A 166 -5.65 0.33 -10.94
N ILE A 167 -6.31 -0.84 -10.99
CA ILE A 167 -7.47 -1.07 -11.87
C ILE A 167 -8.59 -0.09 -11.54
N LYS A 168 -8.90 0.09 -10.25
CA LYS A 168 -9.94 1.02 -9.79
C LYS A 168 -9.61 2.46 -10.18
N ASP A 169 -8.37 2.89 -10.00
CA ASP A 169 -7.96 4.26 -10.28
C ASP A 169 -7.91 4.58 -11.78
N ILE A 170 -7.44 3.65 -12.61
CA ILE A 170 -7.51 3.79 -14.07
C ILE A 170 -8.97 3.86 -14.54
N THR A 171 -9.85 3.05 -13.95
CA THR A 171 -11.29 3.09 -14.24
C THR A 171 -11.87 4.48 -13.93
N ASN A 172 -11.59 5.01 -12.74
CA ASN A 172 -12.04 6.33 -12.33
C ASN A 172 -11.47 7.46 -13.21
N TYR A 173 -10.19 7.37 -13.58
CA TYR A 173 -9.54 8.32 -14.49
C TYR A 173 -10.26 8.38 -15.84
N ARG A 174 -10.60 7.22 -16.43
CA ARG A 174 -11.29 7.15 -17.72
C ARG A 174 -12.73 7.66 -17.65
N LEU A 175 -13.44 7.39 -16.56
CA LEU A 175 -14.80 7.92 -16.36
C LEU A 175 -14.79 9.45 -16.29
N LYS A 176 -13.82 10.05 -15.59
CA LYS A 176 -13.69 11.52 -15.52
C LYS A 176 -13.36 12.17 -16.86
N LYS A 177 -12.66 11.48 -17.78
CA LYS A 177 -12.34 12.01 -19.12
C LYS A 177 -13.54 12.02 -20.07
N LYS A 178 -14.58 11.22 -19.79
CA LYS A 178 -15.80 11.13 -20.61
C LYS A 178 -16.84 12.20 -20.27
N ASN A 179 -16.67 12.90 -19.15
CA ASN A 179 -17.52 14.00 -18.68
C ASN A 179 -16.80 15.33 -18.89
#